data_AF-A0A1F9N2G6-F1
#
_entry.id   AF-A0A1F9N2G6-F1
#
_cell.length_a   1.000
_cell.length_b   1.000
_cell.length_c   1.000
_cell.angle_alpha   90.00
_cell.angle_beta   90.00
_cell.angle_gamma   90.00
#
_symmetry.space_group_name_H-M   'P 1'
#
loop_
_entity.id
_entity.type
_entity.pdbx_description
1 polymer ?
#
loop_
_entity_poly.entity_id
_entity_poly.type
_entity_poly.pdbx_seq_one_letter_code
_entity_poly.pdbx_strand_id
1 'polypeptide(L)'
;MAGKTEFMFQKILTGLILLGVLVFLAGCGGGLPKELKKEAESLPGAIKTSLSLVDKHQEKYEGQTGSSDFKSLERFALKEDWPSKFQQARDELNRAKEVYDKELSPLVKKNTPELAPEVQKQTARAKQILKDAEDLYRYPSSRLSSLLDTRKNAGAIHSRAKTDASTIREIAARIKEGPMAKGLLDFPETAEKINARFSPLAKLDTDSLDHLGRVKAEYERHTSGAEADYALLTDSAKALSTGLEQAKTLEASLSKDLAGLYSSYTKILKDMKEEYIVTIKRESWDENAEYDDPVTVAFQREVSPELYEVLAQENLDEIAVITAGFMGSNLKSNIGDAWKELSINPLDQWPRGHNAASFYVEDIKETYFHQYILEENGETRETGWEQVDESVYEANLEFLGMAILAKPYGMFEQDRLVQAAPPGMAYVGNPKYGEWKEDNSGDRFWSWYGKYALFSSLFFSPPFFYNYNSWNGWHNNYRYQKPYFGETKNGIPQYGTHGAYVKQSPRFQSTTFAQSGGFKERSPSVRGAGEGIRGGGPGSKGK
;
A
#
# COMPACT_ATOMS: atom_id res chain seq x y z
N MET A 1 14.74 13.03 -42.45
CA MET A 1 13.40 12.46 -42.17
C MET A 1 13.52 11.17 -41.33
N ALA A 2 14.13 11.25 -40.15
CA ALA A 2 14.37 10.09 -39.27
C ALA A 2 13.78 10.26 -37.84
N GLY A 3 13.20 11.41 -37.51
CA GLY A 3 12.82 11.76 -36.13
C GLY A 3 11.39 11.38 -35.69
N LYS A 4 10.55 10.78 -36.54
CA LYS A 4 9.16 10.43 -36.17
C LYS A 4 8.97 8.99 -35.71
N THR A 5 9.83 8.06 -36.13
CA THR A 5 9.78 6.65 -35.72
C THR A 5 10.53 6.36 -34.41
N GLU A 6 11.54 7.17 -34.06
CA GLU A 6 12.24 7.10 -32.76
C GLU A 6 11.34 7.48 -31.57
N PHE A 7 10.37 8.39 -31.76
CA PHE A 7 9.54 8.93 -30.68
C PHE A 7 8.43 7.97 -30.19
N MET A 8 8.08 6.96 -31.00
CA MET A 8 7.04 5.97 -30.65
C MET A 8 7.59 4.81 -29.79
N PHE A 9 8.85 4.42 -29.98
CA PHE A 9 9.45 3.30 -29.24
C PHE A 9 9.83 3.69 -27.80
N GLN A 10 10.29 4.93 -27.59
CA GLN A 10 10.64 5.42 -26.26
C GLN A 10 9.42 5.50 -25.32
N LYS A 11 8.22 5.76 -25.85
CA LYS A 11 6.97 5.80 -25.07
C LYS A 11 6.43 4.43 -24.66
N ILE A 12 6.91 3.34 -25.25
CA ILE A 12 6.48 1.98 -24.90
C ILE A 12 7.37 1.40 -23.79
N LEU A 13 8.59 1.95 -23.60
CA LEU A 13 9.57 1.43 -22.65
C LEU A 13 9.63 2.20 -21.31
N THR A 14 9.16 3.46 -21.25
CA THR A 14 9.02 4.22 -19.99
C THR A 14 7.64 4.02 -19.38
N GLY A 15 7.46 2.88 -18.72
CA GLY A 15 6.24 2.58 -17.98
C GLY A 15 6.40 1.41 -17.04
N LEU A 16 7.31 1.50 -16.06
CA LEU A 16 7.39 0.56 -14.95
C LEU A 16 7.90 1.31 -13.71
N ILE A 17 6.97 1.59 -12.80
CA ILE A 17 6.98 1.23 -11.37
C ILE A 17 5.72 1.90 -10.80
N LEU A 18 4.62 1.15 -10.76
CA LEU A 18 3.59 1.36 -9.75
C LEU A 18 3.00 0.00 -9.42
N LEU A 19 3.40 -0.50 -8.27
CA LEU A 19 2.91 -1.71 -7.64
C LEU A 19 1.46 -1.43 -7.23
N GLY A 20 0.51 -1.75 -8.11
CA GLY A 20 -0.92 -1.66 -7.82
C GLY A 20 -1.52 -3.06 -7.85
N VAL A 21 -1.65 -3.67 -6.68
CA VAL A 21 -2.48 -4.87 -6.48
C VAL A 21 -3.93 -4.43 -6.68
N LEU A 22 -4.49 -4.69 -7.86
CA LEU A 22 -5.92 -4.61 -8.12
C LEU A 22 -6.48 -6.03 -8.08
N VAL A 23 -6.98 -6.42 -6.91
CA VAL A 23 -7.84 -7.59 -6.75
C VAL A 23 -9.22 -7.19 -7.27
N PHE A 24 -9.61 -7.69 -8.43
CA PHE A 24 -11.01 -7.74 -8.85
C PHE A 24 -11.49 -9.17 -8.69
N LEU A 25 -12.35 -9.39 -7.70
CA LEU A 25 -13.14 -10.62 -7.58
C LEU A 25 -14.25 -10.62 -8.62
N ALA A 26 -14.56 -11.83 -9.08
CA ALA A 26 -15.29 -12.15 -10.29
C ALA A 26 -16.81 -11.89 -10.20
N GLY A 27 -17.39 -11.59 -11.36
CA GLY A 27 -18.84 -11.64 -11.61
C GLY A 27 -19.16 -11.41 -13.09
N CYS A 28 -19.32 -12.51 -13.84
CA CYS A 28 -19.88 -12.64 -15.20
C CYS A 28 -19.09 -12.13 -16.42
N GLY A 29 -18.45 -13.07 -17.14
CA GLY A 29 -18.41 -13.09 -18.61
C GLY A 29 -17.30 -12.34 -19.36
N GLY A 30 -16.40 -11.63 -18.68
CA GLY A 30 -15.23 -11.01 -19.29
C GLY A 30 -14.05 -11.98 -19.35
N GLY A 31 -13.35 -12.10 -20.48
CA GLY A 31 -12.08 -12.84 -20.54
C GLY A 31 -10.94 -12.11 -19.80
N LEU A 32 -9.69 -12.29 -20.26
CA LEU A 32 -8.56 -11.50 -19.76
C LEU A 32 -8.85 -9.98 -19.91
N PRO A 33 -8.31 -9.13 -19.02
CA PRO A 33 -8.36 -7.68 -19.18
C PRO A 33 -7.89 -7.28 -20.60
N LYS A 34 -8.70 -6.46 -21.30
CA LYS A 34 -8.47 -6.14 -22.73
C LYS A 34 -7.07 -5.62 -23.00
N GLU A 35 -6.56 -4.74 -22.13
CA GLU A 35 -5.21 -4.19 -22.27
C GLU A 35 -4.13 -5.25 -22.09
N LEU A 36 -4.26 -6.11 -21.08
CA LEU A 36 -3.30 -7.21 -20.84
C LEU A 36 -3.26 -8.19 -22.02
N LYS A 37 -4.43 -8.53 -22.58
CA LYS A 37 -4.53 -9.40 -23.75
C LYS A 37 -3.87 -8.76 -24.97
N LYS A 38 -4.17 -7.49 -25.26
CA LYS A 38 -3.59 -6.74 -26.38
C LYS A 38 -2.07 -6.60 -26.23
N GLU A 39 -1.60 -6.34 -25.02
CA GLU A 39 -0.18 -6.25 -24.71
C GLU A 39 0.54 -7.58 -25.00
N ALA A 40 0.00 -8.69 -24.52
CA ALA A 40 0.55 -10.02 -24.79
C ALA A 40 0.54 -10.37 -26.29
N GLU A 41 -0.58 -10.13 -26.99
CA GLU A 41 -0.74 -10.41 -28.43
C GLU A 41 0.18 -9.55 -29.32
N SER A 42 0.68 -8.42 -28.83
CA SER A 42 1.61 -7.56 -29.56
C SER A 42 3.06 -8.08 -29.57
N LEU A 43 3.43 -8.98 -28.64
CA LEU A 43 4.81 -9.43 -28.44
C LEU A 43 5.45 -10.10 -29.65
N PRO A 44 4.78 -10.97 -30.44
CA PRO A 44 5.38 -11.55 -31.65
C PRO A 44 5.79 -10.48 -32.67
N GLY A 45 4.97 -9.44 -32.81
CA GLY A 45 5.27 -8.29 -33.67
C GLY A 45 6.47 -7.50 -33.17
N ALA A 46 6.56 -7.28 -31.84
CA ALA A 46 7.72 -6.65 -31.21
C ALA A 46 9.00 -7.48 -31.40
N ILE A 47 8.97 -8.79 -31.17
CA ILE A 47 10.12 -9.70 -31.36
C ILE A 47 10.61 -9.66 -32.81
N LYS A 48 9.70 -9.77 -33.80
CA LYS A 48 10.06 -9.68 -35.22
C LYS A 48 10.68 -8.34 -35.57
N THR A 49 10.13 -7.25 -35.04
CA THR A 49 10.67 -5.90 -35.24
C THR A 49 12.06 -5.78 -34.65
N SER A 50 12.27 -6.26 -33.42
CA SER A 50 13.57 -6.25 -32.76
C SER A 50 14.62 -7.07 -33.51
N LEU A 51 14.27 -8.23 -34.09
CA LEU A 51 15.20 -9.00 -34.94
C LEU A 51 15.69 -8.17 -36.14
N SER A 52 14.79 -7.48 -36.84
CA SER A 52 15.18 -6.58 -37.93
C SER A 52 16.02 -5.39 -37.45
N LEU A 53 15.78 -4.90 -36.23
CA LEU A 53 16.62 -3.86 -35.62
C LEU A 53 18.02 -4.37 -35.30
N VAL A 54 18.18 -5.62 -34.86
CA VAL A 54 19.51 -6.22 -34.66
C VAL A 54 20.31 -6.16 -35.95
N ASP A 55 19.76 -6.61 -37.07
CA ASP A 55 20.44 -6.62 -38.36
C ASP A 55 20.83 -5.20 -38.80
N LYS A 56 19.90 -4.25 -38.69
CA LYS A 56 20.16 -2.84 -39.01
C LYS A 56 21.27 -2.22 -38.15
N HIS A 57 21.29 -2.53 -36.85
CA HIS A 57 22.32 -2.05 -35.94
C HIS A 57 23.68 -2.72 -36.21
N GLN A 58 23.68 -3.99 -36.59
CA GLN A 58 24.88 -4.71 -37.00
C GLN A 58 25.47 -4.11 -38.28
N GLU A 59 24.67 -3.91 -39.33
CA GLU A 59 25.13 -3.26 -40.58
C GLU A 59 25.69 -1.86 -40.31
N LYS A 60 25.02 -1.08 -39.46
CA LYS A 60 25.51 0.24 -39.05
C LYS A 60 26.87 0.15 -38.36
N TYR A 61 27.03 -0.81 -37.45
CA TYR A 61 28.29 -1.03 -36.76
C TYR A 61 29.41 -1.44 -37.73
N GLU A 62 29.15 -2.41 -38.61
CA GLU A 62 30.09 -2.89 -39.61
C GLU A 62 30.56 -1.76 -40.54
N GLY A 63 29.63 -0.89 -40.96
CA GLY A 63 29.95 0.30 -41.76
C GLY A 63 30.82 1.34 -41.04
N GLN A 64 30.86 1.34 -39.70
CA GLN A 64 31.71 2.23 -38.91
C GLN A 64 33.14 1.70 -38.74
N THR A 65 33.38 0.40 -38.92
CA THR A 65 34.67 -0.23 -38.61
C THR A 65 35.83 0.25 -39.47
N GLY A 66 35.54 0.74 -40.68
CA GLY A 66 36.53 1.34 -41.58
C GLY A 66 36.91 2.79 -41.26
N SER A 67 36.23 3.45 -40.32
CA SER A 67 36.49 4.86 -39.99
C SER A 67 37.77 5.04 -39.17
N SER A 68 38.42 6.21 -39.32
CA SER A 68 39.57 6.60 -38.47
C SER A 68 39.20 6.66 -36.99
N ASP A 69 37.97 7.10 -36.70
CA ASP A 69 37.44 7.22 -35.35
C ASP A 69 37.32 5.84 -34.69
N PHE A 70 36.77 4.86 -35.41
CA PHE A 70 36.70 3.47 -34.93
C PHE A 70 38.10 2.87 -34.74
N LYS A 71 38.98 3.03 -35.74
CA LYS A 71 40.36 2.51 -35.67
C LYS A 71 41.11 2.99 -34.43
N SER A 72 40.86 4.23 -34.00
CA SER A 72 41.47 4.78 -32.78
C SER A 72 40.98 4.18 -31.46
N LEU A 73 39.85 3.44 -31.49
CA LEU A 73 39.20 2.82 -30.33
C LEU A 73 38.97 1.32 -30.51
N GLU A 74 39.50 0.70 -31.57
CA GLU A 74 39.30 -0.71 -31.95
C GLU A 74 39.65 -1.68 -30.80
N ARG A 75 40.65 -1.32 -29.99
CA ARG A 75 41.04 -2.10 -28.80
C ARG A 75 39.88 -2.33 -27.81
N PHE A 76 38.95 -1.38 -27.68
CA PHE A 76 37.80 -1.52 -26.77
C PHE A 76 36.77 -2.49 -27.34
N ALA A 77 36.52 -2.42 -28.64
CA ALA A 77 35.62 -3.34 -29.33
C ALA A 77 36.09 -4.79 -29.22
N LEU A 78 37.41 -5.02 -29.29
CA LEU A 78 38.03 -6.32 -29.08
C LEU A 78 37.94 -6.77 -27.61
N LYS A 79 38.29 -5.88 -26.67
CA LYS A 79 38.28 -6.18 -25.22
C LYS A 79 36.88 -6.49 -24.68
N GLU A 80 35.86 -5.78 -25.16
CA GLU A 80 34.47 -5.89 -24.71
C GLU A 80 33.61 -6.82 -25.62
N ASP A 81 34.24 -7.42 -26.64
CA ASP A 81 33.63 -8.33 -27.62
C ASP A 81 32.30 -7.80 -28.20
N TRP A 82 32.37 -6.60 -28.79
CA TRP A 82 31.19 -5.94 -29.36
C TRP A 82 30.48 -6.75 -30.46
N PRO A 83 31.17 -7.45 -31.37
CA PRO A 83 30.49 -8.24 -32.41
C PRO A 83 29.58 -9.33 -31.83
N SER A 84 29.98 -9.98 -30.74
CA SER A 84 29.16 -11.05 -30.11
C SER A 84 27.82 -10.55 -29.58
N LYS A 85 27.68 -9.25 -29.28
CA LYS A 85 26.46 -8.66 -28.73
C LYS A 85 25.26 -8.79 -29.66
N PHE A 86 25.48 -8.74 -30.97
CA PHE A 86 24.42 -8.95 -31.95
C PHE A 86 23.90 -10.39 -31.93
N GLN A 87 24.79 -11.38 -31.79
CA GLN A 87 24.37 -12.77 -31.67
C GLN A 87 23.65 -13.02 -30.34
N GLN A 88 24.18 -12.50 -29.23
CA GLN A 88 23.52 -12.57 -27.92
C GLN A 88 22.11 -11.95 -27.97
N ALA A 89 21.93 -10.83 -28.67
CA ALA A 89 20.63 -10.22 -28.86
C ALA A 89 19.67 -11.12 -29.65
N ARG A 90 20.14 -11.79 -30.72
CA ARG A 90 19.32 -12.77 -31.46
C ARG A 90 18.93 -13.95 -30.58
N ASP A 91 19.84 -14.42 -29.74
CA ASP A 91 19.58 -15.54 -28.82
C ASP A 91 18.52 -15.17 -27.77
N GLU A 92 18.60 -13.97 -27.17
CA GLU A 92 17.56 -13.46 -26.27
C GLU A 92 16.21 -13.26 -26.98
N LEU A 93 16.19 -12.78 -28.23
CA LEU A 93 14.94 -12.65 -29.00
C LEU A 93 14.32 -14.01 -29.34
N ASN A 94 15.14 -15.02 -29.64
CA ASN A 94 14.68 -16.40 -29.80
C ASN A 94 14.11 -16.95 -28.49
N ARG A 95 14.76 -16.65 -27.35
CA ARG A 95 14.22 -17.00 -26.03
C ARG A 95 12.89 -16.30 -25.73
N ALA A 96 12.75 -15.01 -26.07
CA ALA A 96 11.48 -14.29 -25.94
C ALA A 96 10.38 -14.94 -26.79
N LYS A 97 10.71 -15.37 -28.01
CA LYS A 97 9.80 -16.13 -28.87
C LYS A 97 9.40 -17.46 -28.23
N GLU A 98 10.33 -18.19 -27.62
CA GLU A 98 10.00 -19.43 -26.92
C GLU A 98 9.10 -19.21 -25.70
N VAL A 99 9.37 -18.18 -24.88
CA VAL A 99 8.51 -17.81 -23.75
C VAL A 99 7.11 -17.47 -24.26
N TYR A 100 7.00 -16.72 -25.36
CA TYR A 100 5.70 -16.44 -25.96
C TYR A 100 5.00 -17.71 -26.45
N ASP A 101 5.66 -18.52 -27.28
CA ASP A 101 5.04 -19.67 -27.95
C ASP A 101 4.64 -20.77 -26.95
N LYS A 102 5.49 -21.04 -25.96
CA LYS A 102 5.33 -22.17 -25.03
C LYS A 102 4.60 -21.80 -23.73
N GLU A 103 4.82 -20.59 -23.20
CA GLU A 103 4.31 -20.21 -21.89
C GLU A 103 3.13 -19.23 -21.99
N LEU A 104 3.22 -18.19 -22.82
CA LEU A 104 2.22 -17.11 -22.84
C LEU A 104 1.04 -17.37 -23.79
N SER A 105 1.29 -17.81 -25.01
CA SER A 105 0.26 -18.03 -26.04
C SER A 105 -0.83 -19.02 -25.59
N PRO A 106 -0.50 -20.15 -24.93
CA PRO A 106 -1.53 -21.06 -24.42
C PRO A 106 -2.44 -20.42 -23.36
N LEU A 107 -1.88 -19.55 -22.50
CA LEU A 107 -2.64 -18.86 -21.45
C LEU A 107 -3.57 -17.79 -22.04
N VAL A 108 -3.05 -16.99 -22.97
CA VAL A 108 -3.82 -15.93 -23.64
C VAL A 108 -4.98 -16.52 -24.47
N LYS A 109 -4.76 -17.67 -25.12
CA LYS A 109 -5.81 -18.39 -25.88
C LYS A 109 -6.95 -18.90 -25.00
N LYS A 110 -6.66 -19.34 -23.76
CA LYS A 110 -7.70 -19.76 -22.80
C LYS A 110 -8.60 -18.61 -22.37
N ASN A 111 -8.03 -17.40 -22.28
CA ASN A 111 -8.78 -16.15 -22.09
C ASN A 111 -9.72 -16.15 -20.88
N THR A 112 -9.26 -16.63 -19.71
CA THR A 112 -10.06 -16.64 -18.47
C THR A 112 -9.48 -15.65 -17.44
N PRO A 113 -10.32 -15.00 -16.60
CA PRO A 113 -9.87 -14.01 -15.61
C PRO A 113 -8.85 -14.54 -14.60
N GLU A 114 -8.96 -15.81 -14.20
CA GLU A 114 -8.10 -16.43 -13.18
C GLU A 114 -6.64 -16.53 -13.63
N LEU A 115 -6.39 -16.48 -14.94
CA LEU A 115 -5.05 -16.51 -15.52
C LEU A 115 -4.41 -15.13 -15.62
N ALA A 116 -5.11 -14.04 -15.31
CA ALA A 116 -4.60 -12.68 -15.47
C ALA A 116 -3.26 -12.43 -14.73
N PRO A 117 -3.05 -12.86 -13.47
CA PRO A 117 -1.77 -12.67 -12.79
C PRO A 117 -0.60 -13.38 -13.49
N GLU A 118 -0.83 -14.60 -13.99
CA GLU A 118 0.22 -15.37 -14.68
C GLU A 118 0.49 -14.80 -16.07
N VAL A 119 -0.54 -14.39 -16.82
CA VAL A 119 -0.38 -13.70 -18.11
C VAL A 119 0.39 -12.39 -17.90
N GLN A 120 0.11 -11.62 -16.85
CA GLN A 120 0.83 -10.39 -16.51
C GLN A 120 2.30 -10.67 -16.22
N LYS A 121 2.60 -11.66 -15.38
CA LYS A 121 3.96 -12.06 -15.02
C LYS A 121 4.77 -12.49 -16.26
N GLN A 122 4.20 -13.34 -17.11
CA GLN A 122 4.88 -13.84 -18.31
C GLN A 122 5.04 -12.76 -19.39
N THR A 123 4.06 -11.86 -19.52
CA THR A 123 4.16 -10.67 -20.38
C THR A 123 5.30 -9.76 -19.92
N ALA A 124 5.39 -9.49 -18.62
CA ALA A 124 6.47 -8.70 -18.04
C ALA A 124 7.85 -9.36 -18.27
N ARG A 125 7.94 -10.68 -18.10
CA ARG A 125 9.16 -11.45 -18.39
C ARG A 125 9.58 -11.33 -19.86
N ALA A 126 8.66 -11.52 -20.80
CA ALA A 126 8.95 -11.40 -22.24
C ALA A 126 9.39 -9.97 -22.60
N LYS A 127 8.76 -8.95 -22.02
CA LYS A 127 9.18 -7.54 -22.18
C LYS A 127 10.56 -7.26 -21.63
N GLN A 128 10.93 -7.86 -20.49
CA GLN A 128 12.27 -7.72 -19.96
C GLN A 128 13.31 -8.33 -20.90
N ILE A 129 13.06 -9.53 -21.44
CA ILE A 129 13.95 -10.17 -22.43
C ILE A 129 14.11 -9.30 -23.69
N LEU A 130 13.01 -8.70 -24.18
CA LEU A 130 13.06 -7.77 -25.31
C LEU A 130 13.95 -6.55 -25.02
N LYS A 131 13.88 -6.02 -23.80
CA LYS A 131 14.73 -4.91 -23.36
C LYS A 131 16.20 -5.33 -23.25
N ASP A 132 16.48 -6.50 -22.69
CA ASP A 132 17.85 -7.03 -22.59
C ASP A 132 18.47 -7.22 -23.99
N ALA A 133 17.69 -7.72 -24.95
CA ALA A 133 18.10 -7.81 -26.35
C ALA A 133 18.36 -6.42 -26.98
N GLU A 134 17.49 -5.44 -26.68
CA GLU A 134 17.68 -4.04 -27.11
C GLU A 134 18.97 -3.43 -26.60
N ASP A 135 19.27 -3.61 -25.31
CA ASP A 135 20.51 -3.12 -24.72
C ASP A 135 21.73 -3.78 -25.38
N LEU A 136 21.66 -5.08 -25.68
CA LEU A 136 22.72 -5.82 -26.37
C LEU A 136 22.99 -5.29 -27.79
N TYR A 137 21.98 -5.22 -28.67
CA TYR A 137 22.24 -4.82 -30.07
C TYR A 137 22.54 -3.32 -30.22
N ARG A 138 22.12 -2.47 -29.26
CA ARG A 138 22.48 -1.05 -29.26
C ARG A 138 23.86 -0.79 -28.68
N TYR A 139 24.39 -1.71 -27.87
CA TYR A 139 25.61 -1.50 -27.09
C TYR A 139 26.80 -1.06 -27.96
N PRO A 140 27.18 -1.72 -29.07
CA PRO A 140 28.39 -1.36 -29.82
C PRO A 140 28.41 0.08 -30.33
N SER A 141 27.36 0.53 -31.00
CA SER A 141 27.29 1.90 -31.54
C SER A 141 27.19 2.95 -30.42
N SER A 142 26.41 2.67 -29.37
CA SER A 142 26.27 3.58 -28.22
C SER A 142 27.58 3.71 -27.46
N ARG A 143 28.28 2.59 -27.26
CA ARG A 143 29.59 2.53 -26.58
C ARG A 143 30.65 3.30 -27.38
N LEU A 144 30.76 3.05 -28.69
CA LEU A 144 31.65 3.81 -29.57
C LEU A 144 31.39 5.33 -29.46
N SER A 145 30.14 5.74 -29.59
CA SER A 145 29.75 7.16 -29.47
C SER A 145 30.15 7.75 -28.12
N SER A 146 29.92 7.01 -27.02
CA SER A 146 30.26 7.45 -25.67
C SER A 146 31.77 7.59 -25.45
N LEU A 147 32.57 6.68 -26.00
CA LEU A 147 34.03 6.72 -25.90
C LEU A 147 34.61 7.88 -26.73
N LEU A 148 34.07 8.13 -27.92
CA LEU A 148 34.46 9.28 -28.75
C LEU A 148 34.11 10.60 -28.06
N ASP A 149 32.90 10.70 -27.51
CA ASP A 149 32.48 11.86 -26.73
C ASP A 149 33.39 12.07 -25.52
N THR A 150 33.73 10.99 -24.82
CA THR A 150 34.62 11.04 -23.66
C THR A 150 36.01 11.54 -24.03
N ARG A 151 36.56 11.03 -25.13
CA ARG A 151 37.85 11.50 -25.65
C ARG A 151 37.81 12.98 -26.02
N LYS A 152 36.73 13.46 -26.63
CA LYS A 152 36.57 14.86 -27.05
C LYS A 152 36.35 15.80 -25.86
N ASN A 153 35.61 15.36 -24.86
CA ASN A 153 35.11 16.17 -23.75
C ASN A 153 35.75 15.80 -22.40
N ALA A 154 36.92 15.16 -22.39
CA ALA A 154 37.57 14.62 -21.21
C ALA A 154 37.73 15.65 -20.07
N GLY A 155 38.05 16.91 -20.40
CA GLY A 155 38.18 18.00 -19.41
C GLY A 155 36.87 18.33 -18.70
N ALA A 156 35.76 18.38 -19.43
CA ALA A 156 34.44 18.62 -18.85
C ALA A 156 33.99 17.43 -17.99
N ILE A 157 34.23 16.21 -18.44
CA ILE A 157 33.91 14.98 -17.70
C ILE A 157 34.72 14.90 -16.40
N HIS A 158 36.03 15.18 -16.45
CA HIS A 158 36.87 15.21 -15.26
C HIS A 158 36.41 16.28 -14.26
N SER A 159 36.03 17.46 -14.76
CA SER A 159 35.54 18.56 -13.90
C SER A 159 34.22 18.18 -13.22
N ARG A 160 33.28 17.59 -13.98
CA ARG A 160 32.02 17.08 -13.44
C ARG A 160 32.23 15.96 -12.43
N ALA A 161 33.10 14.99 -12.72
CA ALA A 161 33.42 13.90 -11.82
C ALA A 161 33.97 14.39 -10.47
N LYS A 162 34.81 15.44 -10.48
CA LYS A 162 35.27 16.10 -9.24
C LYS A 162 34.11 16.67 -8.44
N THR A 163 33.20 17.40 -9.09
CA THR A 163 32.02 17.97 -8.46
C THR A 163 31.09 16.89 -7.90
N ASP A 164 30.79 15.86 -8.69
CA ASP A 164 29.90 14.77 -8.28
C ASP A 164 30.46 14.06 -7.04
N ALA A 165 31.76 13.72 -7.05
CA ALA A 165 32.43 13.10 -5.90
C ALA A 165 32.48 14.01 -4.65
N SER A 166 32.76 15.31 -4.82
CA SER A 166 32.75 16.24 -3.69
C SER A 166 31.36 16.39 -3.08
N THR A 167 30.32 16.46 -3.91
CA THR A 167 28.93 16.57 -3.44
C THR A 167 28.47 15.29 -2.73
N ILE A 168 28.81 14.09 -3.22
CA ILE A 168 28.52 12.84 -2.51
C ILE A 168 29.13 12.86 -1.10
N ARG A 169 30.40 13.25 -1.00
CA ARG A 169 31.09 13.36 0.29
C ARG A 169 30.43 14.38 1.22
N GLU A 170 30.07 15.56 0.70
CA GLU A 170 29.39 16.60 1.48
C GLU A 170 28.04 16.11 2.02
N ILE A 171 27.29 15.35 1.22
CA ILE A 171 26.04 14.70 1.65
C ILE A 171 26.32 13.71 2.79
N ALA A 172 27.30 12.81 2.62
CA ALA A 172 27.64 11.82 3.63
C ALA A 172 28.09 12.47 4.94
N ALA A 173 28.96 13.49 4.87
CA ALA A 173 29.43 14.24 6.02
C ALA A 173 28.28 14.95 6.74
N ARG A 174 27.42 15.66 6.01
CA ARG A 174 26.26 16.38 6.58
C ARG A 174 25.33 15.46 7.36
N ILE A 175 25.02 14.27 6.83
CA ILE A 175 24.20 13.29 7.55
C ILE A 175 24.94 12.74 8.78
N LYS A 176 26.21 12.35 8.62
CA LYS A 176 27.03 11.76 9.67
C LYS A 176 27.24 12.69 10.86
N GLU A 177 27.60 13.94 10.60
CA GLU A 177 27.94 14.95 11.59
C GLU A 177 26.70 15.64 12.18
N GLY A 178 25.58 15.64 11.44
CA GLY A 178 24.33 16.24 11.88
C GLY A 178 23.36 15.23 12.49
N PRO A 179 22.31 14.81 11.76
CA PRO A 179 21.21 14.02 12.30
C PRO A 179 21.65 12.64 12.82
N MET A 180 22.68 12.02 12.24
CA MET A 180 23.17 10.71 12.70
C MET A 180 23.89 10.85 14.04
N ALA A 181 24.86 11.76 14.17
CA ALA A 181 25.56 12.02 15.43
C ALA A 181 24.59 12.34 16.57
N LYS A 182 23.59 13.19 16.29
CA LYS A 182 22.54 13.50 17.27
C LYS A 182 21.72 12.26 17.63
N GLY A 183 21.30 11.47 16.65
CA GLY A 183 20.55 10.23 16.88
C GLY A 183 21.32 9.21 17.72
N LEU A 184 22.63 9.04 17.48
CA LEU A 184 23.49 8.14 18.26
C LEU A 184 23.66 8.60 19.72
N LEU A 185 23.66 9.92 19.95
CA LEU A 185 23.72 10.49 21.29
C LEU A 185 22.39 10.33 22.04
N ASP A 186 21.27 10.67 21.39
CA ASP A 186 19.96 10.75 22.03
C ASP A 186 19.26 9.39 22.17
N PHE A 187 19.67 8.40 21.35
CA PHE A 187 19.08 7.05 21.25
C PHE A 187 20.17 5.96 21.12
N PRO A 188 21.02 5.77 22.15
CA PRO A 188 22.11 4.78 22.11
C PRO A 188 21.63 3.34 21.88
N GLU A 189 20.42 2.99 22.30
CA GLU A 189 19.79 1.69 22.09
C GLU A 189 19.47 1.40 20.61
N THR A 190 19.37 2.43 19.78
CA THR A 190 19.06 2.33 18.34
C THR A 190 20.32 2.48 17.48
N ALA A 191 21.51 2.55 18.09
CA ALA A 191 22.77 2.82 17.40
C ALA A 191 23.07 1.85 16.25
N GLU A 192 22.85 0.55 16.45
CA GLU A 192 23.04 -0.48 15.42
C GLU A 192 22.17 -0.20 14.19
N LYS A 193 20.89 0.10 14.39
CA LYS A 193 19.95 0.40 13.31
C LYS A 193 20.26 1.71 12.60
N ILE A 194 20.70 2.74 13.33
CA ILE A 194 21.16 4.02 12.76
C ILE A 194 22.36 3.77 11.83
N ASN A 195 23.36 3.03 12.31
CA ASN A 195 24.56 2.69 11.54
C ASN A 195 24.23 1.85 10.29
N ALA A 196 23.36 0.85 10.44
CA ALA A 196 22.93 0.01 9.32
C ALA A 196 22.25 0.83 8.22
N ARG A 197 21.39 1.79 8.58
CA ARG A 197 20.73 2.67 7.60
C ARG A 197 21.69 3.63 6.92
N PHE A 198 22.70 4.14 7.63
CA PHE A 198 23.71 5.04 7.04
C PHE A 198 24.73 4.31 6.14
N SER A 199 24.95 3.00 6.36
CA SER A 199 25.97 2.21 5.66
C SER A 199 25.97 2.33 4.12
N PRO A 200 24.81 2.32 3.41
CA PRO A 200 24.77 2.52 1.96
C PRO A 200 25.34 3.87 1.52
N LEU A 201 25.09 4.95 2.26
CA LEU A 201 25.62 6.28 1.94
C LEU A 201 27.12 6.36 2.23
N ALA A 202 27.59 5.73 3.32
CA ALA A 202 29.03 5.62 3.62
C ALA A 202 29.80 4.85 2.53
N LYS A 203 29.17 3.81 1.97
CA LYS A 203 29.72 3.05 0.85
C LYS A 203 29.81 3.91 -0.41
N LEU A 204 28.75 4.65 -0.75
CA LEU A 204 28.78 5.57 -1.90
C LEU A 204 29.87 6.63 -1.78
N ASP A 205 30.08 7.21 -0.60
CA ASP A 205 31.20 8.14 -0.36
C ASP A 205 32.53 7.45 -0.66
N THR A 206 32.76 6.26 -0.09
CA THR A 206 34.00 5.50 -0.32
C THR A 206 34.22 5.17 -1.80
N ASP A 207 33.21 4.61 -2.46
CA ASP A 207 33.26 4.22 -3.88
C ASP A 207 33.48 5.45 -4.79
N SER A 208 32.94 6.62 -4.42
CA SER A 208 33.13 7.86 -5.18
C SER A 208 34.61 8.29 -5.24
N LEU A 209 35.38 8.00 -4.20
CA LEU A 209 36.80 8.37 -4.15
C LEU A 209 37.65 7.49 -5.05
N ASP A 210 37.35 6.20 -5.08
CA ASP A 210 38.00 5.26 -5.99
C ASP A 210 37.68 5.62 -7.45
N HIS A 211 36.40 5.86 -7.77
CA HIS A 211 36.00 6.31 -9.10
C HIS A 211 36.65 7.64 -9.50
N LEU A 212 36.72 8.62 -8.59
CA LEU A 212 37.40 9.88 -8.85
C LEU A 212 38.90 9.68 -9.08
N GLY A 213 39.55 8.78 -8.34
CA GLY A 213 40.94 8.40 -8.54
C GLY A 213 41.20 7.87 -9.95
N ARG A 214 40.33 6.95 -10.42
CA ARG A 214 40.39 6.39 -11.78
C ARG A 214 40.19 7.46 -12.85
N VAL A 215 39.19 8.34 -12.69
CA VAL A 215 38.96 9.46 -13.63
C VAL A 215 40.16 10.39 -13.70
N LYS A 216 40.77 10.75 -12.55
CA LYS A 216 41.97 11.60 -12.51
C LYS A 216 43.14 10.96 -13.25
N ALA A 217 43.43 9.68 -12.96
CA ALA A 217 44.53 8.97 -13.60
C ALA A 217 44.38 8.88 -15.13
N GLU A 218 43.18 8.56 -15.62
CA GLU A 218 42.94 8.46 -17.06
C GLU A 218 42.89 9.84 -17.74
N TYR A 219 42.44 10.88 -17.05
CA TYR A 219 42.52 12.25 -17.55
C TYR A 219 43.98 12.75 -17.66
N GLU A 220 44.83 12.44 -16.68
CA GLU A 220 46.26 12.76 -16.73
C GLU A 220 46.94 12.08 -17.94
N ARG A 221 46.65 10.79 -18.18
CA ARG A 221 47.11 10.09 -19.39
C ARG A 221 46.65 10.78 -20.67
N HIS A 222 45.37 11.16 -20.73
CA HIS A 222 44.81 11.91 -21.87
C HIS A 222 45.55 13.23 -22.13
N THR A 223 45.83 14.01 -21.09
CA THR A 223 46.51 15.32 -21.25
C THR A 223 48.01 15.23 -21.54
N SER A 224 48.67 14.17 -21.10
CA SER A 224 50.11 13.94 -21.32
C SER A 224 50.42 13.31 -22.68
N GLY A 225 49.39 12.97 -23.47
CA GLY A 225 49.55 12.26 -24.74
C GLY A 225 49.81 10.75 -24.58
N ALA A 226 49.76 10.23 -23.34
CA ALA A 226 49.80 8.80 -23.08
C ALA A 226 48.47 8.13 -23.48
N GLU A 227 48.51 6.82 -23.70
CA GLU A 227 47.32 6.05 -24.06
C GLU A 227 46.37 5.92 -22.85
N ALA A 228 45.26 6.65 -22.88
CA ALA A 228 44.21 6.61 -21.86
C ALA A 228 43.18 5.49 -22.10
N ASP A 229 42.72 4.86 -21.01
CA ASP A 229 41.57 3.96 -21.00
C ASP A 229 40.28 4.78 -20.91
N TYR A 230 39.77 5.21 -22.07
CA TYR A 230 38.52 5.96 -22.16
C TYR A 230 37.31 5.18 -21.63
N ALA A 231 37.31 3.85 -21.69
CA ALA A 231 36.25 3.03 -21.10
C ALA A 231 36.22 3.19 -19.58
N LEU A 232 37.38 3.06 -18.93
CA LEU A 232 37.50 3.25 -17.48
C LEU A 232 37.13 4.67 -17.04
N LEU A 233 37.54 5.69 -17.82
CA LEU A 233 37.19 7.09 -17.57
C LEU A 233 35.67 7.30 -17.67
N THR A 234 35.06 6.88 -18.79
CA THR A 234 33.61 6.99 -19.00
C THR A 234 32.82 6.29 -17.91
N ASP A 235 33.18 5.04 -17.58
CA ASP A 235 32.41 4.22 -16.64
C ASP A 235 32.53 4.73 -15.21
N SER A 236 33.72 5.18 -14.81
CA SER A 236 33.93 5.76 -13.48
C SER A 236 33.22 7.11 -13.35
N ALA A 237 33.24 7.95 -14.38
CA ALA A 237 32.49 9.21 -14.38
C ALA A 237 30.97 8.98 -14.36
N LYS A 238 30.48 7.98 -15.09
CA LYS A 238 29.07 7.57 -15.05
C LYS A 238 28.69 7.06 -13.66
N ALA A 239 29.52 6.21 -13.04
CA ALA A 239 29.30 5.70 -11.69
C ALA A 239 29.19 6.85 -10.66
N LEU A 240 30.01 7.89 -10.78
CA LEU A 240 29.90 9.10 -9.95
C LEU A 240 28.57 9.82 -10.15
N SER A 241 28.17 10.05 -11.41
CA SER A 241 26.91 10.74 -11.69
C SER A 241 25.69 9.96 -11.18
N THR A 242 25.69 8.63 -11.32
CA THR A 242 24.63 7.76 -10.77
C THR A 242 24.69 7.69 -9.25
N GLY A 243 25.89 7.61 -8.67
CA GLY A 243 26.12 7.62 -7.23
C GLY A 243 25.63 8.91 -6.57
N LEU A 244 25.76 10.05 -7.25
CA LEU A 244 25.23 11.33 -6.76
C LEU A 244 23.70 11.32 -6.65
N GLU A 245 23.00 10.80 -7.67
CA GLU A 245 21.53 10.70 -7.63
C GLU A 245 21.05 9.72 -6.54
N GLN A 246 21.79 8.63 -6.33
CA GLN A 246 21.53 7.71 -5.23
C GLN A 246 21.80 8.38 -3.86
N ALA A 247 22.90 9.13 -3.73
CA ALA A 247 23.25 9.84 -2.50
C ALA A 247 22.19 10.87 -2.12
N LYS A 248 21.65 11.64 -3.08
CA LYS A 248 20.53 12.58 -2.85
C LYS A 248 19.27 11.88 -2.38
N THR A 249 18.95 10.73 -2.96
CA THR A 249 17.79 9.93 -2.57
C THR A 249 17.94 9.39 -1.15
N LEU A 250 19.13 8.89 -0.82
CA LEU A 250 19.47 8.43 0.53
C LEU A 250 19.49 9.57 1.53
N GLU A 251 19.99 10.75 1.17
CA GLU A 251 19.99 11.94 2.03
C GLU A 251 18.57 12.28 2.49
N ALA A 252 17.62 12.35 1.55
CA ALA A 252 16.22 12.65 1.87
C ALA A 252 15.60 11.56 2.77
N SER A 253 15.82 10.28 2.42
CA SER A 253 15.29 9.16 3.21
C SER A 253 15.88 9.11 4.61
N LEU A 254 17.20 9.24 4.75
CA LEU A 254 17.91 9.20 6.04
C LEU A 254 17.54 10.39 6.91
N SER A 255 17.44 11.60 6.33
CA SER A 255 17.00 12.78 7.06
C SER A 255 15.60 12.57 7.64
N LYS A 256 14.68 12.02 6.85
CA LYS A 256 13.32 11.69 7.29
C LYS A 256 13.32 10.62 8.39
N ASP A 257 14.04 9.52 8.19
CA ASP A 257 14.10 8.41 9.14
C ASP A 257 14.70 8.86 10.49
N LEU A 258 15.79 9.62 10.46
CA LEU A 258 16.47 10.12 11.66
C LEU A 258 15.63 11.19 12.38
N ALA A 259 14.95 12.08 11.66
CA ALA A 259 13.98 13.00 12.25
C ALA A 259 12.82 12.23 12.90
N GLY A 260 12.40 11.12 12.28
CA GLY A 260 11.37 10.22 12.79
C GLY A 260 11.66 9.66 14.19
N LEU A 261 12.92 9.52 14.60
CA LEU A 261 13.27 9.07 15.95
C LEU A 261 12.75 10.01 17.06
N TYR A 262 12.54 11.29 16.73
CA TYR A 262 12.05 12.32 17.65
C TYR A 262 10.53 12.50 17.58
N SER A 263 9.81 11.56 16.96
CA SER A 263 8.36 11.53 16.92
C SER A 263 7.85 10.32 17.69
N SER A 264 6.95 10.58 18.63
CA SER A 264 6.23 9.58 19.41
C SER A 264 4.76 9.65 19.09
N TYR A 265 4.12 8.51 18.81
CA TYR A 265 2.67 8.46 18.71
C TYR A 265 2.09 7.10 19.08
N THR A 266 0.87 7.09 19.64
CA THR A 266 0.05 5.87 19.80
C THR A 266 -1.37 6.11 19.28
N LYS A 267 -1.98 5.06 18.75
CA LYS A 267 -3.42 5.00 18.43
C LYS A 267 -4.08 3.97 19.33
N ILE A 268 -4.98 4.43 20.20
CA ILE A 268 -5.74 3.59 21.12
C ILE A 268 -7.16 3.48 20.58
N LEU A 269 -7.68 2.26 20.44
CA LEU A 269 -9.06 2.03 20.03
C LEU A 269 -10.00 2.42 21.17
N LYS A 270 -10.81 3.45 20.96
CA LYS A 270 -11.67 4.04 21.99
C LYS A 270 -13.09 3.49 21.92
N ASP A 271 -13.66 3.47 20.72
CA ASP A 271 -15.04 3.08 20.45
C ASP A 271 -15.14 2.47 19.04
N MET A 272 -16.19 1.69 18.83
CA MET A 272 -16.50 1.00 17.58
C MET A 272 -18.01 0.98 17.38
N LYS A 273 -18.47 1.13 16.14
CA LYS A 273 -19.87 0.91 15.81
C LYS A 273 -20.03 0.36 14.40
N GLU A 274 -21.17 -0.28 14.21
CA GLU A 274 -21.70 -0.71 12.94
C GLU A 274 -22.96 0.12 12.69
N GLU A 275 -23.15 0.58 11.46
CA GLU A 275 -24.39 1.18 11.01
C GLU A 275 -24.95 0.32 9.88
N TYR A 276 -26.22 -0.07 10.05
CA TYR A 276 -26.97 -0.91 9.12
C TYR A 276 -27.89 -0.02 8.31
N ILE A 277 -27.55 0.22 7.05
CA ILE A 277 -28.28 1.12 6.17
C ILE A 277 -29.08 0.29 5.18
N VAL A 278 -30.37 0.55 5.08
CA VAL A 278 -31.25 -0.06 4.08
C VAL A 278 -31.87 1.01 3.19
N THR A 279 -31.98 0.70 1.91
CA THR A 279 -32.71 1.50 0.93
C THR A 279 -33.97 0.76 0.55
N ILE A 280 -35.11 1.27 0.98
CA ILE A 280 -36.43 0.74 0.62
C ILE A 280 -36.93 1.50 -0.59
N LYS A 281 -37.24 0.80 -1.68
CA LYS A 281 -37.98 1.39 -2.79
C LYS A 281 -39.46 1.14 -2.63
N ARG A 282 -40.25 2.16 -2.94
CA ARG A 282 -41.68 2.07 -3.22
C ARG A 282 -41.89 2.26 -4.69
N GLU A 283 -42.53 1.32 -5.35
CA GLU A 283 -43.10 1.49 -6.68
C GLU A 283 -44.61 1.64 -6.53
N SER A 284 -45.19 2.68 -7.12
CA SER A 284 -46.63 2.95 -7.05
C SER A 284 -47.21 3.09 -8.45
N TRP A 285 -48.46 2.67 -8.64
CA TRP A 285 -49.18 2.70 -9.92
C TRP A 285 -50.69 2.91 -9.70
N ASP A 286 -51.42 3.20 -10.77
CA ASP A 286 -52.89 3.11 -10.77
C ASP A 286 -53.34 1.71 -11.23
N GLU A 287 -53.85 0.90 -10.31
CA GLU A 287 -54.36 -0.47 -10.59
C GLU A 287 -55.51 -0.49 -11.61
N ASN A 288 -56.17 0.65 -11.86
CA ASN A 288 -57.28 0.75 -12.82
C ASN A 288 -56.86 1.37 -14.16
N ALA A 289 -55.61 1.79 -14.32
CA ALA A 289 -55.12 2.35 -15.58
C ALA A 289 -54.89 1.23 -16.61
N GLU A 290 -55.21 1.51 -17.88
CA GLU A 290 -54.97 0.59 -19.00
C GLU A 290 -53.51 0.66 -19.52
N TYR A 291 -52.65 1.45 -18.88
CA TYR A 291 -51.26 1.68 -19.27
C TYR A 291 -50.34 1.67 -18.05
N ASP A 292 -49.08 1.27 -18.27
CA ASP A 292 -48.05 1.17 -17.22
C ASP A 292 -47.53 2.58 -16.85
N ASP A 293 -47.74 3.00 -15.60
CA ASP A 293 -47.32 4.30 -15.06
C ASP A 293 -46.55 4.25 -13.72
N PRO A 294 -45.57 3.33 -13.54
CA PRO A 294 -44.93 3.13 -12.26
C PRO A 294 -44.08 4.36 -11.87
N VAL A 295 -44.29 4.83 -10.65
CA VAL A 295 -43.46 5.87 -10.02
C VAL A 295 -42.73 5.28 -8.83
N THR A 296 -41.41 5.38 -8.86
CA THR A 296 -40.54 4.88 -7.79
C THR A 296 -40.06 5.99 -6.85
N VAL A 297 -40.09 5.74 -5.55
CA VAL A 297 -39.47 6.60 -4.51
C VAL A 297 -38.58 5.73 -3.63
N ALA A 298 -37.39 6.23 -3.27
CA ALA A 298 -36.45 5.51 -2.41
C ALA A 298 -36.36 6.16 -1.02
N PHE A 299 -36.31 5.32 0.01
CA PHE A 299 -36.19 5.70 1.41
C PHE A 299 -34.96 5.04 2.01
N GLN A 300 -33.93 5.83 2.30
CA GLN A 300 -32.75 5.34 3.03
C GLN A 300 -32.98 5.44 4.54
N ARG A 301 -32.70 4.37 5.28
CA ARG A 301 -32.87 4.28 6.73
C ARG A 301 -31.70 3.57 7.38
N GLU A 302 -31.24 4.12 8.51
CA GLU A 302 -30.44 3.36 9.47
C GLU A 302 -31.41 2.52 10.31
N VAL A 303 -31.11 1.24 10.47
CA VAL A 303 -31.96 0.26 11.15
C VAL A 303 -31.16 -0.51 12.21
N SER A 304 -31.87 -1.18 13.11
CA SER A 304 -31.29 -2.12 14.07
C SER A 304 -30.70 -3.35 13.37
N PRO A 305 -29.73 -4.04 13.99
CA PRO A 305 -29.23 -5.32 13.50
C PRO A 305 -30.36 -6.34 13.31
N GLU A 306 -31.36 -6.34 14.20
CA GLU A 306 -32.48 -7.28 14.14
C GLU A 306 -33.38 -7.03 12.92
N LEU A 307 -33.72 -5.77 12.63
CA LEU A 307 -34.46 -5.43 11.41
C LEU A 307 -33.61 -5.65 10.16
N TYR A 308 -32.30 -5.39 10.21
CA TYR A 308 -31.39 -5.67 9.11
C TYR A 308 -31.39 -7.16 8.76
N GLU A 309 -31.26 -8.06 9.74
CA GLU A 309 -31.35 -9.51 9.51
C GLU A 309 -32.70 -9.93 8.90
N VAL A 310 -33.81 -9.33 9.33
CA VAL A 310 -35.13 -9.59 8.74
C VAL A 310 -35.19 -9.16 7.28
N LEU A 311 -34.64 -7.99 6.95
CA LEU A 311 -34.65 -7.42 5.60
C LEU A 311 -33.67 -8.10 4.64
N ALA A 312 -32.61 -8.71 5.17
CA ALA A 312 -31.60 -9.43 4.40
C ALA A 312 -32.00 -10.89 4.05
N GLN A 313 -33.18 -11.37 4.47
CA GLN A 313 -33.62 -12.75 4.18
C GLN A 313 -33.92 -12.98 2.70
N GLU A 314 -33.39 -14.07 2.14
CA GLU A 314 -33.45 -14.33 0.68
C GLU A 314 -34.85 -14.51 0.07
N ASN A 315 -35.89 -14.70 0.88
CA ASN A 315 -37.27 -14.98 0.46
C ASN A 315 -38.22 -13.78 0.65
N LEU A 316 -37.68 -12.58 0.89
CA LEU A 316 -38.47 -11.39 1.16
C LEU A 316 -38.54 -10.47 -0.07
N ASP A 317 -39.27 -10.88 -1.11
CA ASP A 317 -39.39 -10.12 -2.36
C ASP A 317 -40.19 -8.81 -2.20
N GLU A 318 -41.06 -8.73 -1.19
CA GLU A 318 -41.93 -7.59 -0.92
C GLU A 318 -42.13 -7.41 0.58
N ILE A 319 -41.74 -6.25 1.12
CA ILE A 319 -41.76 -5.98 2.56
C ILE A 319 -43.07 -5.33 3.02
N ALA A 320 -43.78 -4.65 2.12
CA ALA A 320 -45.13 -4.15 2.35
C ALA A 320 -45.87 -3.83 1.03
N VAL A 321 -47.20 -3.80 1.08
CA VAL A 321 -48.07 -3.50 -0.07
C VAL A 321 -49.16 -2.53 0.33
N ILE A 322 -49.46 -1.60 -0.55
CA ILE A 322 -50.71 -0.84 -0.56
C ILE A 322 -51.58 -1.42 -1.67
N THR A 323 -52.71 -2.05 -1.30
CA THR A 323 -53.67 -2.57 -2.26
C THR A 323 -54.86 -1.64 -2.41
N ALA A 324 -55.31 -1.40 -3.64
CA ALA A 324 -56.53 -0.65 -3.91
C ALA A 324 -57.76 -1.41 -3.39
N GLY A 325 -58.68 -0.72 -2.72
CA GLY A 325 -59.86 -1.32 -2.09
C GLY A 325 -61.09 -0.41 -2.15
N PHE A 326 -62.27 -1.02 -2.07
CA PHE A 326 -63.57 -0.34 -2.18
C PHE A 326 -63.81 0.76 -1.12
N MET A 327 -63.18 0.65 0.05
CA MET A 327 -63.28 1.63 1.14
C MET A 327 -62.00 2.46 1.36
N GLY A 328 -61.06 2.45 0.39
CA GLY A 328 -59.76 3.11 0.49
C GLY A 328 -58.59 2.12 0.41
N SER A 329 -57.39 2.65 0.25
CA SER A 329 -56.15 1.88 0.19
C SER A 329 -55.65 1.52 1.58
N ASN A 330 -55.18 0.28 1.77
CA ASN A 330 -54.67 -0.21 3.05
C ASN A 330 -53.25 -0.74 2.90
N LEU A 331 -52.36 -0.37 3.82
CA LEU A 331 -51.01 -0.92 3.90
C LEU A 331 -51.02 -2.26 4.65
N LYS A 332 -50.49 -3.31 4.03
CA LYS A 332 -50.17 -4.57 4.65
C LYS A 332 -48.64 -4.72 4.71
N SER A 333 -48.09 -4.89 5.90
CA SER A 333 -46.67 -5.21 6.07
C SER A 333 -46.44 -6.73 6.09
N ASN A 334 -45.47 -7.20 5.32
CA ASN A 334 -45.02 -8.59 5.32
C ASN A 334 -43.90 -8.83 6.36
N ILE A 335 -43.33 -7.77 6.92
CA ILE A 335 -42.36 -7.81 8.04
C ILE A 335 -43.01 -7.51 9.40
N GLY A 336 -44.34 -7.50 9.46
CA GLY A 336 -45.11 -7.30 10.68
C GLY A 336 -44.81 -5.98 11.39
N ASP A 337 -44.62 -6.04 12.71
CA ASP A 337 -44.35 -4.85 13.52
C ASP A 337 -43.00 -4.18 13.23
N ALA A 338 -42.05 -4.91 12.61
CA ALA A 338 -40.72 -4.39 12.28
C ALA A 338 -40.79 -3.22 11.26
N TRP A 339 -41.88 -3.13 10.49
CA TRP A 339 -42.15 -1.99 9.60
C TRP A 339 -42.14 -0.64 10.32
N LYS A 340 -42.54 -0.58 11.60
CA LYS A 340 -42.62 0.66 12.37
C LYS A 340 -41.24 1.32 12.53
N GLU A 341 -40.20 0.51 12.62
CA GLU A 341 -38.83 0.99 12.82
C GLU A 341 -38.28 1.71 11.57
N LEU A 342 -38.69 1.30 10.36
CA LEU A 342 -38.33 1.99 9.12
C LEU A 342 -38.76 3.46 9.11
N SER A 343 -39.77 3.85 9.90
CA SER A 343 -40.23 5.25 9.99
C SER A 343 -40.48 5.86 8.60
N ILE A 344 -41.04 5.07 7.69
CA ILE A 344 -41.40 5.49 6.33
C ILE A 344 -42.86 5.94 6.37
N ASN A 345 -43.12 7.16 5.89
CA ASN A 345 -44.47 7.57 5.54
C ASN A 345 -44.83 6.91 4.19
N PRO A 346 -45.76 5.94 4.15
CA PRO A 346 -46.03 5.16 2.93
C PRO A 346 -46.58 6.01 1.78
N LEU A 347 -47.14 7.18 2.09
CA LEU A 347 -47.75 8.11 1.14
C LEU A 347 -46.86 9.32 0.82
N ASP A 348 -45.60 9.31 1.23
CA ASP A 348 -44.68 10.40 0.89
C ASP A 348 -44.52 10.51 -0.64
N GLN A 349 -44.59 11.72 -1.19
CA GLN A 349 -44.50 11.95 -2.64
C GLN A 349 -45.47 11.08 -3.47
N TRP A 350 -46.69 10.86 -2.98
CA TRP A 350 -47.70 10.05 -3.67
C TRP A 350 -48.17 10.71 -4.97
N PRO A 351 -48.05 10.06 -6.14
CA PRO A 351 -48.52 10.62 -7.40
C PRO A 351 -50.05 10.72 -7.45
N ARG A 352 -50.54 11.68 -8.25
CA ARG A 352 -51.99 11.82 -8.45
C ARG A 352 -52.53 10.64 -9.26
N GLY A 353 -53.61 10.03 -8.80
CA GLY A 353 -54.29 8.92 -9.49
C GLY A 353 -53.86 7.53 -9.02
N HIS A 354 -52.64 7.39 -8.48
CA HIS A 354 -52.13 6.10 -8.02
C HIS A 354 -52.91 5.61 -6.80
N ASN A 355 -53.12 4.30 -6.71
CA ASN A 355 -53.92 3.67 -5.66
C ASN A 355 -53.32 2.35 -5.13
N ALA A 356 -52.25 1.87 -5.75
CA ALA A 356 -51.51 0.69 -5.32
C ALA A 356 -50.00 0.98 -5.25
N ALA A 357 -49.30 0.26 -4.39
CA ALA A 357 -47.85 0.31 -4.31
C ALA A 357 -47.24 -0.96 -3.70
N SER A 358 -46.02 -1.28 -4.12
CA SER A 358 -45.18 -2.32 -3.53
C SER A 358 -43.94 -1.68 -2.93
N PHE A 359 -43.53 -2.17 -1.75
CA PHE A 359 -42.30 -1.79 -1.09
C PHE A 359 -41.35 -2.98 -1.07
N TYR A 360 -40.10 -2.78 -1.49
CA TYR A 360 -39.07 -3.79 -1.52
C TYR A 360 -37.71 -3.22 -1.13
N VAL A 361 -36.81 -4.08 -0.68
CA VAL A 361 -35.44 -3.72 -0.35
C VAL A 361 -34.66 -3.61 -1.67
N GLU A 362 -34.15 -2.41 -1.96
CA GLU A 362 -33.31 -2.18 -3.14
C GLU A 362 -31.84 -2.47 -2.84
N ASP A 363 -31.38 -2.00 -1.68
CA ASP A 363 -29.97 -2.05 -1.29
C ASP A 363 -29.87 -2.15 0.24
N ILE A 364 -28.91 -2.94 0.71
CA ILE A 364 -28.57 -3.05 2.12
C ILE A 364 -27.06 -2.91 2.24
N LYS A 365 -26.62 -2.15 3.23
CA LYS A 365 -25.21 -1.83 3.40
C LYS A 365 -24.85 -1.78 4.86
N GLU A 366 -23.78 -2.47 5.20
CA GLU A 366 -23.12 -2.36 6.49
C GLU A 366 -21.96 -1.36 6.38
N THR A 367 -21.85 -0.48 7.36
CA THR A 367 -20.72 0.44 7.46
C THR A 367 -20.13 0.40 8.85
N TYR A 368 -18.80 0.41 8.89
CA TYR A 368 -18.02 0.17 10.09
C TYR A 368 -17.25 1.42 10.47
N PHE A 369 -17.24 1.76 11.75
CA PHE A 369 -16.58 2.97 12.23
C PHE A 369 -15.81 2.73 13.51
N HIS A 370 -14.66 3.40 13.63
CA HIS A 370 -13.87 3.47 14.84
C HIS A 370 -13.79 4.90 15.37
N GLN A 371 -13.60 5.03 16.68
CA GLN A 371 -13.03 6.22 17.31
C GLN A 371 -11.71 5.85 17.98
N TYR A 372 -10.77 6.79 17.99
CA TYR A 372 -9.47 6.61 18.58
C TYR A 372 -9.14 7.70 19.60
N ILE A 373 -8.32 7.34 20.57
CA ILE A 373 -7.52 8.29 21.34
C ILE A 373 -6.12 8.27 20.73
N LEU A 374 -5.66 9.45 20.31
CA LEU A 374 -4.34 9.66 19.74
C LEU A 374 -3.49 10.37 20.79
N GLU A 375 -2.34 9.79 21.11
CA GLU A 375 -1.28 10.48 21.84
C GLU A 375 -0.14 10.75 20.87
N GLU A 376 0.28 12.00 20.77
CA GLU A 376 1.37 12.45 19.92
C GLU A 376 2.29 13.37 20.74
N ASN A 377 3.53 12.95 21.00
CA ASN A 377 4.54 13.69 21.77
C ASN A 377 4.14 14.18 23.19
N GLY A 378 3.16 13.53 23.81
CA GLY A 378 2.59 13.87 25.11
C GLY A 378 1.32 14.73 25.04
N GLU A 379 0.83 15.05 23.85
CA GLU A 379 -0.47 15.66 23.64
C GLU A 379 -1.50 14.59 23.31
N THR A 380 -2.71 14.72 23.84
CA THR A 380 -3.79 13.74 23.63
C THR A 380 -4.98 14.39 22.96
N ARG A 381 -5.56 13.71 21.97
CA ARG A 381 -6.82 14.09 21.34
C ARG A 381 -7.68 12.87 21.03
N GLU A 382 -8.99 13.07 20.95
CA GLU A 382 -9.91 12.06 20.44
C GLU A 382 -10.27 12.36 18.98
N THR A 383 -10.48 11.32 18.19
CA THR A 383 -11.00 11.46 16.83
C THR A 383 -12.52 11.55 16.83
N GLY A 384 -13.09 12.02 15.72
CA GLY A 384 -14.47 11.71 15.38
C GLY A 384 -14.63 10.25 14.98
N TRP A 385 -15.82 9.90 14.48
CA TRP A 385 -16.04 8.61 13.83
C TRP A 385 -15.30 8.56 12.49
N GLU A 386 -14.40 7.60 12.36
CA GLU A 386 -13.67 7.32 11.13
C GLU A 386 -14.22 6.03 10.53
N GLN A 387 -14.73 6.10 9.30
CA GLN A 387 -15.18 4.90 8.58
C GLN A 387 -13.96 4.01 8.29
N VAL A 388 -14.11 2.72 8.54
CA VAL A 388 -13.09 1.70 8.28
C VAL A 388 -13.68 0.58 7.41
N ASP A 389 -12.81 -0.17 6.74
CA ASP A 389 -13.23 -1.39 6.06
C ASP A 389 -13.64 -2.46 7.08
N GLU A 390 -14.58 -3.33 6.72
CA GLU A 390 -15.02 -4.46 7.54
C GLU A 390 -13.85 -5.29 8.07
N SER A 391 -12.89 -5.62 7.20
CA SER A 391 -11.70 -6.39 7.59
C SER A 391 -10.88 -5.71 8.70
N VAL A 392 -10.84 -4.38 8.73
CA VAL A 392 -10.16 -3.61 9.79
C VAL A 392 -11.01 -3.63 11.06
N TYR A 393 -12.33 -3.53 10.95
CA TYR A 393 -13.24 -3.62 12.08
C TYR A 393 -13.12 -4.98 12.79
N GLU A 394 -13.30 -6.06 12.03
CA GLU A 394 -13.22 -7.45 12.51
C GLU A 394 -11.86 -7.75 13.13
N ALA A 395 -10.76 -7.33 12.49
CA ALA A 395 -9.42 -7.51 13.03
C ALA A 395 -9.17 -6.78 14.36
N ASN A 396 -10.00 -5.79 14.73
CA ASN A 396 -9.86 -5.01 15.95
C ASN A 396 -10.98 -5.23 16.98
N LEU A 397 -11.92 -6.15 16.72
CA LEU A 397 -13.05 -6.43 17.62
C LEU A 397 -12.62 -6.77 19.06
N GLU A 398 -11.48 -7.44 19.23
CA GLU A 398 -10.96 -7.82 20.54
C GLU A 398 -10.13 -6.73 21.23
N PHE A 399 -9.88 -5.60 20.55
CA PHE A 399 -8.87 -4.62 20.95
C PHE A 399 -9.45 -3.31 21.48
N LEU A 400 -10.72 -3.25 21.87
CA LEU A 400 -11.28 -2.08 22.53
C LEU A 400 -10.44 -1.71 23.77
N GLY A 401 -10.09 -0.44 23.89
CA GLY A 401 -9.22 0.08 24.94
C GLY A 401 -7.73 -0.24 24.77
N MET A 402 -7.30 -0.87 23.69
CA MET A 402 -5.90 -1.23 23.44
C MET A 402 -5.20 -0.22 22.54
N ALA A 403 -3.88 -0.09 22.68
CA ALA A 403 -3.05 0.54 21.67
C ALA A 403 -2.87 -0.43 20.49
N ILE A 404 -3.52 -0.13 19.36
CA ILE A 404 -3.43 -0.92 18.11
C ILE A 404 -2.27 -0.47 17.21
N LEU A 405 -1.67 0.67 17.55
CA LEU A 405 -0.47 1.19 16.91
C LEU A 405 0.33 1.97 17.95
N ALA A 406 1.64 1.73 18.05
CA ALA A 406 2.52 2.51 18.91
C ALA A 406 3.93 2.67 18.31
N LYS A 407 4.45 3.89 18.37
CA LYS A 407 5.81 4.23 18.01
C LYS A 407 6.43 5.12 19.09
N PRO A 408 7.24 4.55 20.00
CA PRO A 408 8.04 5.30 20.95
C PRO A 408 9.16 6.12 20.29
N TYR A 409 9.67 7.13 21.01
CA TYR A 409 10.91 7.81 20.64
C TYR A 409 12.06 6.82 20.51
N GLY A 410 12.96 7.08 19.57
CA GLY A 410 14.08 6.20 19.26
C GLY A 410 13.71 5.03 18.36
N MET A 411 12.44 4.87 17.98
CA MET A 411 11.98 3.84 17.05
C MET A 411 11.81 4.40 15.64
N PHE A 412 12.24 3.64 14.63
CA PHE A 412 11.98 3.96 13.23
C PHE A 412 10.52 3.66 12.85
N GLU A 413 10.02 4.36 11.83
CA GLU A 413 8.65 4.21 11.36
C GLU A 413 8.31 2.78 10.92
N GLN A 414 9.26 2.08 10.31
CA GLN A 414 9.09 0.70 9.85
C GLN A 414 9.10 -0.31 11.00
N ASP A 415 9.61 0.09 12.17
CA ASP A 415 9.70 -0.75 13.37
C ASP A 415 8.54 -0.52 14.34
N ARG A 416 7.57 0.33 13.97
CA ARG A 416 6.41 0.65 14.80
C ARG A 416 5.65 -0.62 15.19
N LEU A 417 5.13 -0.63 16.40
CA LEU A 417 4.36 -1.75 16.93
C LEU A 417 2.94 -1.66 16.37
N VAL A 418 2.51 -2.70 15.65
CA VAL A 418 1.16 -2.85 15.10
C VAL A 418 0.37 -3.96 15.79
N GLN A 419 1.00 -4.70 16.71
CA GLN A 419 0.33 -5.69 17.54
C GLN A 419 -0.33 -4.99 18.73
N ALA A 420 -1.61 -5.27 18.97
CA ALA A 420 -2.36 -4.65 20.04
C ALA A 420 -1.75 -4.95 21.41
N ALA A 421 -1.50 -3.91 22.19
CA ALA A 421 -0.95 -4.03 23.53
C ALA A 421 -1.64 -3.02 24.48
N PRO A 422 -1.51 -3.20 25.80
CA PRO A 422 -2.09 -2.26 26.74
C PRO A 422 -1.56 -0.83 26.49
N PRO A 423 -2.39 0.21 26.60
CA PRO A 423 -1.97 1.59 26.33
C PRO A 423 -0.78 2.04 27.18
N GLY A 424 0.28 2.52 26.54
CA GLY A 424 1.52 2.88 27.26
C GLY A 424 2.53 1.73 27.39
N MET A 425 2.13 0.46 27.24
CA MET A 425 3.02 -0.70 27.44
C MET A 425 4.31 -0.61 26.60
N ALA A 426 4.21 -0.14 25.36
CA ALA A 426 5.32 0.06 24.43
C ALA A 426 6.37 1.08 24.87
N TYR A 427 5.99 1.99 25.77
CA TYR A 427 6.79 3.13 26.20
C TYR A 427 7.50 2.88 27.53
N VAL A 428 7.06 1.86 28.27
CA VAL A 428 7.65 1.46 29.55
C VAL A 428 9.09 1.01 29.32
N GLY A 429 9.99 1.46 30.20
CA GLY A 429 11.43 1.23 30.10
C GLY A 429 12.18 2.29 29.29
N ASN A 430 11.49 3.20 28.60
CA ASN A 430 12.12 4.35 27.94
C ASN A 430 12.12 5.58 28.88
N PRO A 431 13.31 6.10 29.28
CA PRO A 431 13.44 7.17 30.26
C PRO A 431 12.85 8.52 29.82
N LYS A 432 12.51 8.68 28.54
CA LYS A 432 11.81 9.88 28.04
C LYS A 432 10.35 9.94 28.49
N TYR A 433 9.78 8.83 28.98
CA TYR A 433 8.37 8.74 29.36
C TYR A 433 8.13 8.58 30.86
N GLY A 434 9.14 8.16 31.62
CA GLY A 434 8.99 7.85 33.03
C GLY A 434 10.19 7.12 33.60
N GLU A 435 10.01 6.55 34.78
CA GLU A 435 11.03 5.82 35.52
C GLU A 435 10.44 4.63 36.29
N TRP A 436 11.26 3.62 36.57
CA TRP A 436 10.89 2.54 37.47
C TRP A 436 11.02 3.02 38.92
N LYS A 437 9.95 2.88 39.71
CA LYS A 437 9.93 3.09 41.16
C LYS A 437 9.70 1.79 41.88
N GLU A 438 10.07 1.75 43.14
CA GLU A 438 9.88 0.62 44.05
C GLU A 438 8.87 1.04 45.13
N ASP A 439 7.94 0.15 45.44
CA ASP A 439 7.03 0.35 46.57
C ASP A 439 7.62 -0.18 47.89
N ASN A 440 6.90 0.01 48.98
CA ASN A 440 7.34 -0.42 50.31
C ASN A 440 7.44 -1.95 50.47
N SER A 441 6.92 -2.72 49.51
CA SER A 441 6.95 -4.19 49.48
C SER A 441 8.10 -4.73 48.62
N GLY A 442 8.86 -3.84 47.95
CA GLY A 442 9.93 -4.20 47.02
C GLY A 442 9.45 -4.43 45.58
N ASP A 443 8.18 -4.20 45.28
CA ASP A 443 7.64 -4.37 43.94
C ASP A 443 7.95 -3.14 43.06
N ARG A 444 8.44 -3.40 41.85
CA ARG A 444 8.78 -2.35 40.88
C ARG A 444 7.61 -2.02 39.96
N PHE A 445 7.26 -0.74 39.86
CA PHE A 445 6.24 -0.23 38.96
C PHE A 445 6.74 0.96 38.15
N TRP A 446 6.17 1.14 36.95
CA TRP A 446 6.52 2.25 36.07
C TRP A 446 5.74 3.51 36.44
N SER A 447 6.46 4.60 36.71
CA SER A 447 5.91 5.92 37.03
C SER A 447 6.02 6.82 35.80
N TRP A 448 4.89 7.25 35.25
CA TRP A 448 4.83 8.16 34.11
C TRP A 448 5.21 9.60 34.47
N TYR A 449 5.87 10.31 33.55
CA TYR A 449 5.89 11.78 33.61
C TYR A 449 4.49 12.33 33.36
N GLY A 450 4.18 13.49 33.95
CA GLY A 450 2.81 14.02 33.98
C GLY A 450 2.13 14.15 32.61
N LYS A 451 2.86 14.53 31.56
CA LYS A 451 2.32 14.61 30.19
C LYS A 451 1.89 13.26 29.59
N TYR A 452 2.32 12.14 30.17
CA TYR A 452 1.94 10.78 29.78
C TYR A 452 0.97 10.13 30.79
N ALA A 453 0.39 10.91 31.71
CA ALA A 453 -0.51 10.40 32.74
C ALA A 453 -1.76 9.70 32.17
N LEU A 454 -2.18 10.04 30.94
CA LEU A 454 -3.26 9.37 30.22
C LEU A 454 -3.11 7.83 30.29
N PHE A 455 -1.90 7.31 30.08
CA PHE A 455 -1.68 5.86 30.05
C PHE A 455 -2.08 5.20 31.37
N SER A 456 -1.89 5.88 32.50
CA SER A 456 -2.30 5.38 33.82
C SER A 456 -3.75 5.67 34.17
N SER A 457 -4.37 6.70 33.62
CA SER A 457 -5.73 7.12 33.97
C SER A 457 -6.81 6.71 32.95
N LEU A 458 -6.42 5.99 31.89
CA LEU A 458 -7.34 5.68 30.77
C LEU A 458 -8.56 4.90 31.22
N PHE A 459 -8.37 3.88 32.06
CA PHE A 459 -9.44 2.98 32.49
C PHE A 459 -10.11 3.41 33.79
N PHE A 460 -9.35 3.97 34.75
CA PHE A 460 -9.82 4.15 36.12
C PHE A 460 -9.29 5.41 36.80
N SER A 461 -10.03 5.80 37.84
CA SER A 461 -9.55 6.63 38.93
C SER A 461 -9.76 5.84 40.23
N PRO A 462 -8.71 5.46 40.99
CA PRO A 462 -7.31 5.90 40.87
C PRO A 462 -6.55 5.28 39.66
N PRO A 463 -5.41 5.89 39.25
CA PRO A 463 -4.61 5.41 38.12
C PRO A 463 -4.01 4.01 38.34
N PHE A 464 -3.84 3.25 37.26
CA PHE A 464 -3.14 1.97 37.27
C PHE A 464 -1.68 2.11 36.81
N PHE A 465 -0.82 1.17 37.22
CA PHE A 465 0.61 1.17 36.88
C PHE A 465 1.03 -0.18 36.30
N TYR A 466 2.05 -0.16 35.43
CA TYR A 466 2.68 -1.39 34.92
C TYR A 466 3.74 -1.87 35.91
N ASN A 467 3.60 -3.09 36.39
CA ASN A 467 4.65 -3.74 37.17
C ASN A 467 5.75 -4.30 36.26
N TYR A 468 6.94 -4.48 36.82
CA TYR A 468 8.10 -4.97 36.07
C TYR A 468 7.87 -6.35 35.45
N ASN A 469 7.24 -7.26 36.19
CA ASN A 469 7.01 -8.63 35.72
C ASN A 469 6.07 -8.70 34.51
N SER A 470 4.93 -7.99 34.53
CA SER A 470 4.02 -7.94 33.37
C SER A 470 4.69 -7.30 32.17
N TRP A 471 5.43 -6.20 32.38
CA TRP A 471 6.18 -5.57 31.29
C TRP A 471 7.24 -6.50 30.70
N ASN A 472 8.01 -7.17 31.55
CA ASN A 472 9.06 -8.08 31.11
C ASN A 472 8.45 -9.30 30.38
N GLY A 473 7.32 -9.83 30.86
CA GLY A 473 6.57 -10.89 30.20
C GLY A 473 6.11 -10.50 28.79
N TRP A 474 5.51 -9.32 28.66
CA TRP A 474 5.13 -8.75 27.36
C TRP A 474 6.33 -8.53 26.44
N HIS A 475 7.36 -7.85 26.96
CA HIS A 475 8.53 -7.42 26.19
C HIS A 475 9.24 -8.60 25.54
N ASN A 476 9.37 -9.73 26.25
CA ASN A 476 10.11 -10.90 25.77
C ASN A 476 9.27 -11.84 24.89
N ASN A 477 7.96 -11.97 25.16
CA ASN A 477 7.16 -13.06 24.58
C ASN A 477 6.04 -12.62 23.62
N TYR A 478 5.74 -11.32 23.56
CA TYR A 478 4.58 -10.80 22.81
C TYR A 478 4.96 -9.67 21.86
N ARG A 479 5.89 -8.80 22.28
CA ARG A 479 6.36 -7.69 21.45
C ARG A 479 6.83 -8.19 20.08
N TYR A 480 6.31 -7.58 19.01
CA TYR A 480 6.53 -7.95 17.60
C TYR A 480 5.95 -9.29 17.13
N GLN A 481 5.26 -10.05 17.99
CA GLN A 481 4.77 -11.39 17.65
C GLN A 481 3.25 -11.48 17.64
N LYS A 482 2.59 -11.04 18.72
CA LYS A 482 1.15 -11.22 18.91
C LYS A 482 0.57 -10.20 19.90
N PRO A 483 -0.75 -9.97 19.86
CA PRO A 483 -1.43 -9.14 20.86
C PRO A 483 -1.22 -9.63 22.29
N TYR A 484 -1.24 -8.70 23.25
CA TYR A 484 -1.08 -9.02 24.67
C TYR A 484 -2.22 -8.46 25.51
N PHE A 485 -2.96 -9.35 26.16
CA PHE A 485 -4.15 -9.01 26.95
C PHE A 485 -3.90 -8.96 28.46
N GLY A 486 -2.63 -9.03 28.90
CA GLY A 486 -2.27 -9.09 30.33
C GLY A 486 -2.31 -10.50 30.93
N GLU A 487 -1.81 -10.64 32.15
CA GLU A 487 -1.84 -11.91 32.89
C GLU A 487 -3.27 -12.27 33.29
N THR A 488 -3.65 -13.51 32.95
CA THR A 488 -5.00 -14.02 33.12
C THR A 488 -5.16 -14.65 34.49
N LYS A 489 -5.60 -13.89 35.51
CA LYS A 489 -6.05 -14.51 36.77
C LYS A 489 -7.42 -15.15 36.52
N ASN A 490 -7.50 -16.48 36.64
CA ASN A 490 -8.73 -17.27 36.50
C ASN A 490 -9.37 -17.27 35.10
N GLY A 491 -8.59 -17.18 34.01
CA GLY A 491 -9.11 -17.26 32.64
C GLY A 491 -9.66 -15.94 32.06
N ILE A 492 -9.70 -14.84 32.83
CA ILE A 492 -10.18 -13.53 32.38
C ILE A 492 -9.00 -12.63 31.96
N PRO A 493 -8.95 -12.11 30.72
CA PRO A 493 -7.93 -11.15 30.31
C PRO A 493 -8.05 -9.84 31.09
N GLN A 494 -6.93 -9.15 31.29
CA GLN A 494 -6.93 -7.86 31.99
C GLN A 494 -7.35 -6.73 31.05
N TYR A 495 -6.85 -6.77 29.81
CA TYR A 495 -7.05 -5.75 28.78
C TYR A 495 -7.81 -6.31 27.56
N GLY A 496 -8.14 -5.43 26.60
CA GLY A 496 -8.96 -5.76 25.42
C GLY A 496 -10.46 -5.75 25.69
N THR A 497 -11.24 -5.96 24.64
CA THR A 497 -12.72 -5.87 24.66
C THR A 497 -13.36 -6.72 25.74
N HIS A 498 -12.85 -7.93 25.94
CA HIS A 498 -13.34 -8.86 26.96
C HIS A 498 -12.65 -8.72 28.31
N GLY A 499 -11.69 -7.80 28.42
CA GLY A 499 -10.84 -7.60 29.58
C GLY A 499 -11.55 -6.92 30.75
N ALA A 500 -11.08 -7.24 31.96
CA ALA A 500 -11.62 -6.67 33.20
C ALA A 500 -11.58 -5.12 33.19
N TYR A 501 -10.54 -4.53 32.58
CA TYR A 501 -10.35 -3.08 32.60
C TYR A 501 -11.41 -2.33 31.78
N VAL A 502 -11.72 -2.83 30.58
CA VAL A 502 -12.78 -2.28 29.72
C VAL A 502 -14.15 -2.51 30.36
N LYS A 503 -14.39 -3.70 30.92
CA LYS A 503 -15.67 -4.07 31.55
C LYS A 503 -16.01 -3.24 32.79
N GLN A 504 -15.00 -2.80 33.55
CA GLN A 504 -15.20 -2.05 34.78
C GLN A 504 -15.07 -0.53 34.59
N SER A 505 -14.50 -0.08 33.47
CA SER A 505 -14.26 1.35 33.23
C SER A 505 -15.54 2.08 32.81
N PRO A 506 -15.97 3.12 33.56
CA PRO A 506 -17.14 3.92 33.16
C PRO A 506 -17.02 4.51 31.76
N ARG A 507 -15.80 4.90 31.35
CA ARG A 507 -15.50 5.47 30.03
C ARG A 507 -15.83 4.49 28.90
N PHE A 508 -15.48 3.22 29.08
CA PHE A 508 -15.71 2.20 28.06
C PHE A 508 -17.12 1.61 28.15
N GLN A 509 -17.73 1.56 29.34
CA GLN A 509 -19.13 1.14 29.48
C GLN A 509 -20.12 2.15 28.85
N SER A 510 -19.73 3.41 28.69
CA SER A 510 -20.53 4.44 28.01
C SER A 510 -20.34 4.49 26.49
N THR A 511 -19.53 3.61 25.90
CA THR A 511 -19.26 3.58 24.45
C THR A 511 -20.46 3.09 23.64
N THR A 512 -20.54 3.48 22.37
CA THR A 512 -21.56 2.95 21.45
C THR A 512 -21.40 1.44 21.28
N PHE A 513 -20.17 0.93 21.23
CA PHE A 513 -19.91 -0.50 21.20
C PHE A 513 -20.53 -1.22 22.41
N ALA A 514 -20.31 -0.71 23.62
CA ALA A 514 -20.87 -1.30 24.84
C ALA A 514 -22.40 -1.24 24.87
N GLN A 515 -22.97 -0.08 24.52
CA GLN A 515 -24.42 0.18 24.58
C GLN A 515 -25.21 -0.63 23.55
N SER A 516 -24.63 -0.89 22.39
CA SER A 516 -25.21 -1.77 21.35
C SER A 516 -25.01 -3.26 21.63
N GLY A 517 -24.53 -3.62 22.82
CA GLY A 517 -24.34 -5.01 23.23
C GLY A 517 -23.11 -5.68 22.64
N GLY A 518 -22.10 -4.95 22.18
CA GLY A 518 -20.85 -5.49 21.61
C GLY A 518 -20.03 -6.38 22.55
N PHE A 519 -20.32 -6.39 23.86
CA PHE A 519 -19.75 -7.37 24.81
C PHE A 519 -20.47 -8.73 24.84
N LYS A 520 -21.60 -8.86 24.15
CA LYS A 520 -22.32 -10.13 24.00
C LYS A 520 -21.80 -10.82 22.73
N GLU A 521 -21.64 -12.14 22.77
CA GLU A 521 -21.34 -12.92 21.57
C GLU A 521 -22.47 -12.74 20.55
N ARG A 522 -22.21 -12.03 19.44
CA ARG A 522 -23.17 -11.88 18.34
C ARG A 522 -23.05 -13.08 17.38
N SER A 523 -24.21 -13.59 16.96
CA SER A 523 -24.32 -14.71 16.02
C SER A 523 -23.61 -14.36 14.70
N PRO A 524 -22.88 -15.30 14.06
CA PRO A 524 -22.27 -15.11 12.74
C PRO A 524 -23.27 -14.78 11.61
N SER A 525 -24.57 -14.98 11.83
CA SER A 525 -25.65 -14.80 10.84
C SER A 525 -25.81 -13.37 10.32
N VAL A 526 -25.49 -12.35 11.15
CA VAL A 526 -25.57 -10.94 10.73
C VAL A 526 -24.45 -10.60 9.74
N ARG A 527 -23.23 -11.07 10.01
CA ARG A 527 -21.96 -10.66 9.36
C ARG A 527 -21.69 -11.26 7.97
N GLY A 528 -22.75 -11.70 7.29
CA GLY A 528 -22.65 -12.34 5.97
C GLY A 528 -23.94 -12.31 5.17
N ALA A 529 -24.97 -11.63 5.67
CA ALA A 529 -26.27 -11.55 5.01
C ALA A 529 -26.26 -10.60 3.79
N GLY A 530 -25.17 -9.86 3.57
CA GLY A 530 -25.04 -8.85 2.51
C GLY A 530 -24.43 -9.31 1.17
N GLU A 531 -23.91 -10.53 1.04
CA GLU A 531 -23.15 -10.94 -0.18
C GLU A 531 -23.99 -11.43 -1.35
N GLY A 532 -25.32 -11.33 -1.29
CA GLY A 532 -26.13 -11.51 -2.48
C GLY A 532 -27.55 -11.06 -2.28
N ILE A 533 -28.09 -10.38 -3.31
CA ILE A 533 -29.51 -10.08 -3.63
C ILE A 533 -29.73 -8.56 -3.82
N ARG A 534 -30.51 -8.04 -4.77
CA ARG A 534 -31.11 -8.47 -6.06
C ARG A 534 -31.46 -7.16 -6.78
N GLY A 535 -30.85 -6.88 -7.92
CA GLY A 535 -31.32 -5.84 -8.83
C GLY A 535 -32.52 -6.36 -9.62
N GLY A 536 -33.73 -6.01 -9.20
CA GLY A 536 -34.95 -6.35 -9.91
C GLY A 536 -36.16 -6.13 -9.03
N GLY A 537 -36.77 -4.94 -9.15
CA GLY A 537 -38.11 -4.70 -8.63
C GLY A 537 -39.10 -5.75 -9.16
N PRO A 538 -40.26 -5.91 -8.51
CA PRO A 538 -41.28 -6.86 -8.95
C PRO A 538 -41.65 -6.56 -10.40
N GLY A 539 -41.13 -7.37 -11.33
CA GLY A 539 -41.52 -7.29 -12.73
C GLY A 539 -43.03 -7.44 -12.80
N SER A 540 -43.70 -6.35 -13.17
CA SER A 540 -45.14 -6.18 -13.38
C SER A 540 -45.95 -7.46 -13.14
N LYS A 541 -46.35 -7.69 -11.89
CA LYS A 541 -47.44 -8.61 -11.56
C LYS A 541 -48.66 -7.83 -11.07
N GLY A 542 -48.98 -6.76 -11.79
CA GLY A 542 -50.33 -6.27 -12.01
C GLY A 542 -50.68 -6.55 -13.47
N LYS A 543 -51.94 -6.84 -13.79
CA LYS A 543 -52.37 -7.19 -15.15
C LYS A 543 -52.20 -6.07 -16.15
#